data_AF-A0A2D5UCR3-F1
#
_entry.id   AF-A0A2D5UCR3-F1
#
_cell.length_a   1.000
_cell.length_b   1.000
_cell.length_c   1.000
_cell.angle_alpha   90.00
_cell.angle_beta   90.00
_cell.angle_gamma   90.00
#
_symmetry.space_group_name_H-M   'P 1'
#
loop_
_entity.id
_entity.type
_entity.pdbx_description
1 polymer ?
#
loop_
_entity_poly.entity_id
_entity_poly.type
_entity_poly.pdbx_seq_one_letter_code
_entity_poly.pdbx_strand_id
1 'polypeptide(L)' 'MSKKRHTPEQIISRLREAEVLLSQCQSVPAACKRIEVSEQTYYRWRKEWGGL' A
#
# COMPACT_ATOMS: atom_id res chain seq x y z
N MET A 1 5.38 -19.00 13.46
CA MET A 1 4.56 -17.79 13.28
C MET A 1 3.93 -17.82 11.90
N SER A 2 2.60 -17.94 11.84
CA SER A 2 1.83 -18.02 10.60
C SER A 2 2.07 -16.75 9.79
N LYS A 3 2.80 -16.84 8.66
CA LYS A 3 2.95 -15.72 7.72
C LYS A 3 1.54 -15.38 7.21
N LYS A 4 0.87 -14.41 7.84
CA LYS A 4 -0.36 -13.82 7.31
C LYS A 4 0.04 -13.13 6.00
N ARG A 5 -0.04 -13.89 4.90
CA ARG A 5 0.12 -13.34 3.55
C ARG A 5 -1.07 -12.42 3.31
N HIS A 6 -0.80 -11.19 2.90
CA HIS A 6 -1.85 -10.29 2.43
C HIS A 6 -2.46 -10.92 1.18
N THR A 7 -3.79 -11.03 1.14
CA THR A 7 -4.46 -11.44 -0.10
C THR A 7 -4.35 -10.32 -1.13
N PRO A 8 -4.41 -10.62 -2.43
CA PRO A 8 -4.46 -9.61 -3.49
C PRO A 8 -5.48 -8.49 -3.23
N GLU A 9 -6.67 -8.85 -2.73
CA GLU A 9 -7.73 -7.90 -2.41
C GLU A 9 -7.34 -6.94 -1.27
N GLN A 10 -6.68 -7.45 -0.23
CA GLN A 10 -6.15 -6.63 0.87
C GLN A 10 -5.04 -5.69 0.38
N ILE A 11 -4.20 -6.15 -0.56
CA ILE A 11 -3.15 -5.34 -1.17
C ILE A 11 -3.78 -4.18 -1.96
N ILE A 12 -4.73 -4.48 -2.84
CA ILE A 12 -5.41 -3.48 -3.66
C ILE A 12 -6.15 -2.47 -2.79
N SER A 13 -6.86 -2.93 -1.75
CA SER A 13 -7.56 -2.04 -0.81
C SER A 13 -6.61 -1.04 -0.14
N ARG A 14 -5.43 -1.51 0.30
CA ARG A 14 -4.43 -0.64 0.93
C ARG A 14 -3.73 0.29 -0.06
N LEU A 15 -3.49 -0.16 -1.30
CA LEU A 15 -2.96 0.70 -2.35
C LEU A 15 -3.94 1.84 -2.67
N ARG A 16 -5.24 1.55 -2.77
CA ARG A 16 -6.27 2.59 -2.96
C ARG A 16 -6.31 3.58 -1.81
N GLU A 17 -6.22 3.10 -0.57
CA GLU A 17 -6.15 3.98 0.59
C GLU A 17 -4.90 4.88 0.54
N ALA A 18 -3.75 4.33 0.16
CA ALA A 18 -2.54 5.11 -0.06
C ALA A 18 -2.71 6.15 -1.19
N GLU A 19 -3.37 5.82 -2.30
CA GLU A 19 -3.66 6.77 -3.39
C GLU A 19 -4.54 7.93 -2.93
N VAL A 20 -5.56 7.66 -2.11
CA VAL A 20 -6.39 8.72 -1.52
C VAL A 20 -5.55 9.66 -0.66
N LEU A 21 -4.65 9.12 0.17
CA LEU A 21 -3.75 9.94 1.00
C LEU A 21 -2.79 10.76 0.14
N LEU A 22 -2.24 10.17 -0.93
CA LEU A 22 -1.37 10.88 -1.88
C LEU A 22 -2.12 12.00 -2.63
N SER A 23 -3.40 11.79 -2.97
CA SER A 23 -4.25 12.83 -3.57
C SER A 23 -4.51 14.01 -2.63
N GLN A 24 -4.42 13.80 -1.32
CA GLN A 24 -4.51 14.84 -0.29
C GLN A 24 -3.15 15.53 -0.03
N CYS A 25 -2.22 15.46 -0.98
CA CYS A 25 -0.86 15.99 -0.87
C CYS A 25 -0.03 15.38 0.28
N GLN A 26 -0.39 14.19 0.79
CA GLN A 26 0.48 13.49 1.73
C GLN A 26 1.67 12.85 1.00
N SER A 27 2.77 12.67 1.72
CA SER A 27 3.95 11.99 1.20
C SER A 27 3.78 10.47 1.24
N VAL A 28 4.51 9.75 0.36
CA VAL A 28 4.52 8.28 0.35
C VAL A 28 4.87 7.67 1.72
N PRO A 29 5.88 8.17 2.47
CA PRO A 29 6.16 7.66 3.81
C PRO A 29 5.00 7.85 4.79
N ALA A 30 4.27 8.97 4.70
CA ALA A 30 3.10 9.23 5.54
C ALA A 30 1.94 8.28 5.21
N ALA A 31 1.69 8.06 3.91
CA ALA A 31 0.70 7.09 3.44
C ALA A 31 1.06 5.66 3.89
N CYS A 32 2.33 5.24 3.72
CA CYS A 32 2.83 3.92 4.15
C CYS A 32 2.64 3.71 5.67
N LYS A 33 2.92 4.75 6.48
CA LYS A 33 2.69 4.72 7.92
C LYS A 33 1.21 4.57 8.26
N ARG A 34 0.31 5.18 7.49
CA ARG A 34 -1.15 5.10 7.69
C ARG A 34 -1.71 3.70 7.39
N ILE A 35 -1.23 3.07 6.32
CA ILE A 35 -1.67 1.72 5.91
C ILE A 35 -0.85 0.60 6.59
N GLU A 36 0.02 0.95 7.54
CA GLU A 36 0.87 0.04 8.32
C GLU A 36 1.75 -0.89 7.45
N VAL A 37 2.31 -0.35 6.36
CA VAL A 37 3.26 -1.10 5.51
C VAL A 37 4.59 -0.36 5.40
N SER A 38 5.65 -1.10 5.12
CA SER A 38 6.94 -0.50 4.77
C SER A 38 6.89 0.09 3.36
N GLU A 39 7.65 1.17 3.13
CA GLU A 39 7.78 1.78 1.80
C GLU A 39 8.23 0.76 0.74
N GLN A 40 9.14 -0.15 1.10
CA GLN A 40 9.57 -1.23 0.22
C GLN A 40 8.40 -2.14 -0.21
N THR A 41 7.50 -2.46 0.73
CA THR A 41 6.31 -3.26 0.43
C THR A 41 5.35 -2.49 -0.46
N TYR A 42 5.15 -1.20 -0.18
CA TYR A 42 4.32 -0.30 -0.99
C TYR A 42 4.82 -0.21 -2.44
N TYR A 43 6.13 0.03 -2.66
CA TYR A 43 6.69 0.08 -4.01
C TYR A 43 6.59 -1.27 -4.74
N ARG A 44 6.79 -2.40 -4.04
CA ARG A 44 6.60 -3.73 -4.63
C ARG A 44 5.16 -3.96 -5.03
N TRP A 45 4.21 -3.64 -4.15
CA TRP A 45 2.78 -3.74 -4.44
C TRP A 45 2.37 -2.84 -5.59
N ARG A 46 2.86 -1.59 -5.65
CA ARG A 46 2.55 -0.69 -6.76
C ARG A 46 3.08 -1.24 -8.09
N LYS A 47 4.24 -1.89 -8.11
CA LYS A 47 4.79 -2.54 -9.32
C LYS A 47 3.97 -3.73 -9.79
N GLU A 48 3.44 -4.52 -8.86
CA GLU A 48 2.78 -5.80 -9.14
C GLU A 48 1.25 -5.67 -9.29
N TRP A 49 0.65 -4.67 -8.63
CA TRP A 49 -0.81 -4.49 -8.49
C TRP A 49 -1.29 -3.06 -8.79
N GLY A 50 -0.40 -2.08 -9.00
CA GLY A 50 -0.76 -0.66 -9.17
C GLY A 50 -1.05 -0.21 -10.61
N GLY A 51 -1.15 -1.14 -11.56
CA GLY A 51 -1.51 -0.87 -12.96
C GLY A 51 -2.84 -1.49 -13.39
N LEU A 52 -3.69 -1.85 -12.42
CA LEU A 52 -4.98 -2.50 -12.59
C LEU A 52 -6.12 -1.48 -12.56
#